data_AF-A0A932DX93-F1
#
_entry.id   AF-A0A932DX93-F1
#
_cell.length_a   1.000
_cell.length_b   1.000
_cell.length_c   1.000
_cell.angle_alpha   90.00
_cell.angle_beta   90.00
_cell.angle_gamma   90.00
#
_symmetry.space_group_name_H-M   'P 1'
#
loop_
_entity.id
_entity.type
_entity.pdbx_description
1 polymer ?
#
loop_
_entity_poly.entity_id
_entity_poly.type
_entity_poly.pdbx_seq_one_letter_code
_entity_poly.pdbx_strand_id
1 'polypeptide(L)'
;MPVAAEDARDTGGETGTSSAPNAVRNLANAGKATLPRGIRAGALAQAQSARAAIGMGGAILSAQALRFSWMNLISLFGLPLIYINIHFLGRYFTHVEWFAPFGSEWTATATSPGRPNYALEYGEIIAMLVLDAFVATVLLILSAISFFLIWAVSHPLEFCAMIPTPVALSIGSLLGPLGPAASIVCAVQ
;
A
#
# COMPACT_ATOMS: atom_id res chain seq x y z
N MET A 1 -10.80 -63.81 12.68
CA MET A 1 -10.23 -62.85 11.70
C MET A 1 -11.13 -62.86 10.47
N PRO A 2 -11.41 -61.75 9.74
CA PRO A 2 -10.94 -60.35 9.85
C PRO A 2 -12.06 -59.38 10.30
N VAL A 3 -11.80 -58.31 11.05
CA VAL A 3 -11.39 -56.94 10.67
C VAL A 3 -12.41 -56.22 9.77
N ALA A 4 -13.20 -55.33 10.38
CA ALA A 4 -13.83 -54.19 9.71
C ALA A 4 -13.91 -53.03 10.71
N ALA A 5 -12.78 -52.32 10.85
CA ALA A 5 -12.72 -50.99 11.43
C ALA A 5 -12.54 -50.02 10.26
N GLU A 6 -13.64 -49.41 9.81
CA GLU A 6 -13.61 -48.34 8.82
C GLU A 6 -13.51 -47.02 9.59
N ASP A 7 -12.27 -46.56 9.68
CA ASP A 7 -11.83 -45.37 10.37
C ASP A 7 -12.20 -44.16 9.49
N ALA A 8 -13.37 -43.57 9.73
CA ALA A 8 -13.80 -42.34 9.09
C ALA A 8 -12.95 -41.17 9.63
N ARG A 9 -11.84 -40.89 8.96
CA ARG A 9 -11.07 -39.64 9.09
C ARG A 9 -11.90 -38.48 8.58
N ASP A 10 -12.61 -37.84 9.50
CA ASP A 10 -13.15 -36.50 9.34
C ASP A 10 -11.98 -35.49 9.25
N THR A 11 -11.74 -34.99 8.03
CA THR A 11 -10.80 -33.90 7.77
C THR A 11 -11.58 -32.59 7.72
N GLY A 12 -12.03 -32.15 8.90
CA GLY A 12 -12.59 -30.81 9.13
C GLY A 12 -11.51 -29.73 9.05
N GLY A 13 -10.96 -29.53 7.86
CA GLY A 13 -10.13 -28.36 7.52
C GLY A 13 -11.01 -27.18 7.14
N GLU A 14 -11.78 -26.64 8.10
CA GLU A 14 -12.46 -25.37 7.89
C GLU A 14 -11.59 -24.21 8.39
N THR A 15 -11.09 -23.50 7.39
CA THR A 15 -10.34 -22.26 7.42
C THR A 15 -11.04 -21.19 8.27
N GLY A 16 -10.53 -21.01 9.48
CA GLY A 16 -10.96 -19.96 10.40
C GLY A 16 -10.55 -18.57 9.92
N THR A 17 -11.38 -17.91 9.11
CA THR A 17 -11.33 -16.44 8.92
C THR A 17 -12.69 -15.77 8.65
N SER A 18 -13.83 -16.46 8.75
CA SER A 18 -15.17 -15.83 8.62
C SER A 18 -16.09 -16.00 9.85
N SER A 19 -15.63 -16.71 10.88
CA SER A 19 -16.53 -17.21 11.92
C SER A 19 -16.80 -16.23 13.06
N ALA A 20 -15.93 -15.24 13.35
CA ALA A 20 -16.16 -14.34 14.48
C ALA A 20 -17.39 -13.41 14.33
N PRO A 21 -17.61 -12.73 13.18
CA PRO A 21 -18.79 -11.86 13.02
C PRO A 21 -20.09 -12.67 12.97
N ASN A 22 -20.04 -13.84 12.32
CA ASN A 22 -21.19 -14.71 12.16
C ASN A 22 -21.52 -15.49 13.44
N ALA A 23 -20.53 -15.89 14.24
CA ALA A 23 -20.74 -16.48 15.56
C ALA A 23 -21.41 -15.49 16.52
N VAL A 24 -21.00 -14.22 16.54
CA VAL A 24 -21.67 -13.19 17.36
C VAL A 24 -23.11 -12.96 16.87
N ARG A 25 -23.34 -12.93 15.55
CA ARG A 25 -24.68 -12.77 14.97
C ARG A 25 -25.58 -13.98 15.24
N ASN A 26 -25.03 -15.19 15.17
CA ASN A 26 -25.71 -16.45 15.42
C ASN A 26 -25.99 -16.65 16.91
N LEU A 27 -25.08 -16.26 17.81
CA LEU A 27 -25.31 -16.26 19.26
C LEU A 27 -26.35 -15.20 19.66
N ALA A 28 -26.30 -14.02 19.04
CA ALA A 28 -27.30 -12.97 19.25
C ALA A 28 -28.70 -13.35 18.72
N ASN A 29 -28.77 -14.20 17.69
CA ASN A 29 -30.01 -14.73 17.14
C ASN A 29 -30.51 -15.97 17.90
N ALA A 30 -29.63 -16.87 18.32
CA ALA A 30 -29.96 -18.03 19.16
C ALA A 30 -30.43 -17.59 20.57
N GLY A 31 -29.82 -16.54 21.13
CA GLY A 31 -30.21 -15.96 22.43
C GLY A 31 -31.50 -15.13 22.42
N LYS A 32 -32.13 -14.90 21.26
CA LYS A 32 -33.45 -14.24 21.20
C LYS A 32 -34.59 -15.12 21.71
N ALA A 33 -34.42 -16.45 21.72
CA ALA A 33 -35.49 -17.39 22.03
C ALA A 33 -35.43 -18.00 23.45
N THR A 34 -34.29 -17.95 24.15
CA THR A 34 -34.07 -18.83 25.32
C THR A 34 -33.37 -18.22 26.54
N LEU A 35 -32.90 -16.96 26.51
CA LEU A 35 -32.12 -16.39 27.62
C LEU A 35 -32.82 -15.22 28.35
N PRO A 36 -32.78 -15.17 29.70
CA PRO A 36 -33.29 -14.04 30.49
C PRO A 36 -32.61 -12.72 30.10
N ARG A 37 -33.38 -11.61 30.08
CA ARG A 37 -32.93 -10.26 29.69
C ARG A 37 -31.59 -9.82 30.32
N GLY A 38 -31.36 -10.15 31.60
CA GLY A 38 -30.13 -9.78 32.32
C GLY A 38 -28.87 -10.50 31.82
N ILE A 39 -28.98 -11.81 31.52
CA ILE A 39 -27.86 -12.60 31.00
C ILE A 39 -27.53 -12.18 29.55
N ARG A 40 -28.56 -11.82 28.79
CA ARG A 40 -28.40 -11.32 27.41
C ARG A 40 -27.68 -9.98 27.34
N ALA A 41 -27.96 -9.07 28.28
CA ALA A 41 -27.25 -7.79 28.39
C ALA A 41 -25.79 -7.99 28.77
N GLY A 42 -25.48 -8.90 29.71
CA GLY A 42 -24.12 -9.24 30.10
C GLY A 42 -23.30 -9.87 28.96
N ALA A 43 -23.89 -10.83 28.24
CA ALA A 43 -23.22 -11.48 27.11
C ALA A 43 -22.97 -10.52 25.93
N LEU A 44 -23.90 -9.61 25.64
CA LEU A 44 -23.70 -8.56 24.62
C LEU A 44 -22.62 -7.57 25.04
N ALA A 45 -22.60 -7.14 26.30
CA ALA A 45 -21.56 -6.25 26.83
C ALA A 45 -20.17 -6.91 26.78
N GLN A 46 -20.07 -8.20 27.10
CA GLN A 46 -18.83 -8.96 27.02
C GLN A 46 -18.36 -9.19 25.57
N ALA A 47 -19.28 -9.44 24.64
CA ALA A 47 -18.94 -9.53 23.22
C ALA A 47 -18.48 -8.18 22.65
N GLN A 48 -19.09 -7.08 23.08
CA GLN A 48 -18.69 -5.72 22.71
C GLN A 48 -17.32 -5.35 23.30
N SER A 49 -17.05 -5.70 24.56
CA SER A 49 -15.74 -5.44 25.17
C SER A 49 -14.62 -6.29 24.57
N ALA A 50 -14.88 -7.56 24.24
CA ALA A 50 -13.93 -8.41 23.52
C ALA A 50 -13.63 -7.87 22.12
N ARG A 51 -14.65 -7.39 21.39
CA ARG A 51 -14.45 -6.75 20.09
C ARG A 51 -13.66 -5.45 20.19
N ALA A 52 -13.95 -4.62 21.19
CA ALA A 52 -13.22 -3.39 21.45
C ALA A 52 -11.74 -3.67 21.82
N ALA A 53 -11.48 -4.73 22.59
CA ALA A 53 -10.12 -5.15 22.94
C ALA A 53 -9.33 -5.61 21.70
N ILE A 54 -9.94 -6.39 20.80
CA ILE A 54 -9.33 -6.79 19.52
C ILE A 54 -9.06 -5.56 18.64
N GLY A 55 -10.02 -4.63 18.57
CA GLY A 55 -9.87 -3.37 17.84
C GLY A 55 -8.72 -2.52 18.36
N MET A 56 -8.61 -2.33 19.69
CA MET A 56 -7.49 -1.60 20.31
C MET A 56 -6.15 -2.27 20.05
N GLY A 57 -6.06 -3.61 20.20
CA GLY A 57 -4.82 -4.34 19.93
C GLY A 57 -4.37 -4.18 18.48
N GLY A 58 -5.30 -4.30 17.54
CA GLY A 58 -5.03 -4.06 16.12
C GLY A 58 -4.57 -2.63 15.84
N ALA A 59 -5.24 -1.63 16.43
CA ALA A 59 -4.89 -0.22 16.24
C ALA A 59 -3.47 0.11 16.73
N ILE A 60 -3.03 -0.47 17.85
CA ILE A 60 -1.65 -0.25 18.35
C ILE A 60 -0.62 -0.83 17.37
N LEU A 61 -0.84 -2.07 16.92
CA LEU A 61 0.08 -2.74 16.00
C LEU A 61 0.12 -2.03 14.65
N SER A 62 -1.03 -1.61 14.13
CA SER A 62 -1.08 -0.87 12.87
C SER A 62 -0.46 0.53 12.99
N ALA A 63 -0.57 1.21 14.13
CA ALA A 63 0.17 2.45 14.38
C ALA A 63 1.69 2.23 14.38
N GLN A 64 2.19 1.16 15.02
CA GLN A 64 3.62 0.83 15.00
C GLN A 64 4.12 0.51 13.60
N ALA A 65 3.35 -0.27 12.83
CA ALA A 65 3.67 -0.60 11.45
C ALA A 65 3.65 0.65 10.54
N LEU A 66 2.67 1.54 10.73
CA LEU A 66 2.59 2.81 10.01
C LEU A 66 3.80 3.69 10.28
N ARG A 67 4.19 3.84 11.56
CA ARG A 67 5.40 4.56 11.95
C ARG A 67 6.66 3.93 11.35
N PHE A 68 6.79 2.61 11.41
CA PHE A 68 7.91 1.91 10.81
C PHE A 68 7.99 2.18 9.30
N SER A 69 6.86 2.16 8.60
CA SER A 69 6.77 2.45 7.18
C SER A 69 7.20 3.87 6.83
N TRP A 70 6.78 4.88 7.59
CA TRP A 70 7.24 6.26 7.43
C TRP A 70 8.75 6.40 7.63
N MET A 71 9.30 5.79 8.69
CA MET A 71 10.72 5.89 9.02
C MET A 71 11.64 5.18 8.01
N ASN A 72 11.13 4.17 7.30
CA ASN A 72 11.90 3.34 6.38
C ASN A 72 11.57 3.61 4.90
N LEU A 73 10.86 4.70 4.62
CA LEU A 73 10.36 5.00 3.27
C LEU A 73 11.51 5.14 2.27
N ILE A 74 12.61 5.80 2.66
CA ILE A 74 13.81 5.96 1.82
C ILE A 74 14.67 4.69 1.84
N SER A 75 14.92 4.13 3.02
CA SER A 75 15.81 2.98 3.22
C SER A 75 15.35 1.73 2.44
N LEU A 76 14.05 1.59 2.24
CA LEU A 76 13.44 0.48 1.52
C LEU A 76 12.97 0.89 0.11
N PHE A 77 13.56 1.93 -0.48
CA PHE A 77 13.30 2.38 -1.85
C PHE A 77 11.81 2.61 -2.15
N GLY A 78 11.07 3.15 -1.20
CA GLY A 78 9.64 3.42 -1.34
C GLY A 78 8.73 2.20 -1.20
N LEU A 79 9.24 0.98 -0.98
CA LEU A 79 8.38 -0.20 -0.75
C LEU A 79 7.30 0.00 0.34
N PRO A 80 7.59 0.71 1.46
CA PRO A 80 6.60 0.96 2.50
C PRO A 80 5.39 1.79 2.04
N LEU A 81 5.47 2.52 0.91
CA LEU A 81 4.33 3.23 0.32
C LEU A 81 3.14 2.32 0.05
N ILE A 82 3.38 1.05 -0.29
CA ILE A 82 2.30 0.08 -0.53
C ILE A 82 1.51 -0.14 0.77
N TYR A 83 2.22 -0.33 1.89
CA TYR A 83 1.57 -0.51 3.19
C TYR A 83 0.79 0.74 3.59
N ILE A 84 1.39 1.93 3.45
CA ILE A 84 0.73 3.19 3.83
C ILE A 84 -0.54 3.42 2.99
N ASN A 85 -0.51 3.09 1.69
CA ASN A 85 -1.68 3.14 0.82
C ASN A 85 -2.77 2.12 1.23
N ILE A 86 -2.39 0.87 1.52
CA ILE A 86 -3.33 -0.15 2.03
C ILE A 86 -3.94 0.30 3.36
N HIS A 87 -3.15 0.90 4.26
CA HIS A 87 -3.61 1.42 5.54
C HIS A 87 -4.60 2.58 5.33
N PHE A 88 -4.32 3.50 4.40
CA PHE A 88 -5.23 4.57 4.01
C PHE A 88 -6.56 4.03 3.49
N LEU A 89 -6.52 3.07 2.55
CA LEU A 89 -7.70 2.38 2.04
C LEU A 89 -8.48 1.67 3.15
N GLY A 90 -7.78 0.92 4.00
CA GLY A 90 -8.34 0.16 5.10
C GLY A 90 -9.01 1.01 6.18
N ARG A 91 -8.47 2.20 6.45
CA ARG A 91 -9.02 3.11 7.44
C ARG A 91 -10.20 3.92 6.89
N TYR A 92 -10.06 4.52 5.71
CA TYR A 92 -11.01 5.51 5.20
C TYR A 92 -12.09 4.95 4.28
N PHE A 93 -11.85 3.84 3.57
CA PHE A 93 -12.86 3.25 2.69
C PHE A 93 -13.66 2.12 3.35
N THR A 94 -12.99 1.27 4.13
CA THR A 94 -13.63 0.10 4.77
C THR A 94 -13.95 0.31 6.25
N HIS A 95 -13.52 1.43 6.83
CA HIS A 95 -13.78 1.84 8.22
C HIS A 95 -13.42 0.77 9.26
N VAL A 96 -12.38 -0.02 9.01
CA VAL A 96 -12.06 -1.12 9.93
C VAL A 96 -11.32 -0.59 11.15
N GLU A 97 -11.84 -0.89 12.33
CA GLU A 97 -11.39 -0.34 13.62
C GLU A 97 -9.96 -0.78 14.03
N TRP A 98 -9.43 -1.86 13.44
CA TRP A 98 -8.06 -2.33 13.67
C TRP A 98 -6.97 -1.44 13.04
N PHE A 99 -7.32 -0.51 12.16
CA PHE A 99 -6.38 0.45 11.60
C PHE A 99 -6.40 1.70 12.45
N ALA A 100 -5.24 2.10 12.95
CA ALA A 100 -5.08 3.35 13.66
C ALA A 100 -5.38 4.54 12.74
N PRO A 101 -5.96 5.64 13.25
CA PRO A 101 -6.04 6.88 12.50
C PRO A 101 -4.62 7.44 12.23
N PHE A 102 -4.46 8.13 11.10
CA PHE A 102 -3.21 8.83 10.77
C PHE A 102 -2.89 9.89 11.83
N GLY A 103 -1.60 10.10 12.10
CA GLY A 103 -1.11 11.00 13.14
C GLY A 103 -1.05 10.37 14.53
N SER A 104 -1.76 9.26 14.77
CA SER A 104 -1.83 8.66 16.10
C SER A 104 -0.53 7.96 16.50
N GLU A 105 0.26 7.50 15.54
CA GLU A 105 1.53 6.81 15.73
C GLU A 105 2.67 7.71 16.23
N TRP A 106 2.51 9.02 16.06
CA TRP A 106 3.44 10.04 16.58
C TRP A 106 3.08 10.50 17.99
N THR A 107 1.94 10.06 18.50
CA THR A 107 1.48 10.37 19.85
C THR A 107 1.53 9.13 20.73
N ALA A 108 1.72 9.31 22.04
CA ALA A 108 1.58 8.21 23.00
C ALA A 108 0.12 7.72 23.15
N THR A 109 -0.81 8.33 22.39
CA THR A 109 -2.26 8.21 22.49
C THR A 109 -2.88 7.46 21.31
N ALA A 110 -2.18 6.49 20.72
CA ALA A 110 -2.77 5.55 19.75
C ALA A 110 -4.06 4.86 20.26
N THR A 111 -4.32 4.93 21.56
CA THR A 111 -5.46 4.33 22.28
C THR A 111 -6.38 5.33 22.99
N SER A 112 -6.07 6.62 23.02
CA SER A 112 -6.87 7.57 23.81
C SER A 112 -8.00 8.17 22.97
N PRO A 113 -9.27 8.09 23.41
CA PRO A 113 -10.38 8.85 22.82
C PRO A 113 -10.27 10.38 23.08
N GLY A 114 -9.12 10.85 23.60
CA GLY A 114 -8.81 12.25 23.77
C GLY A 114 -8.54 12.93 22.43
N ARG A 115 -9.29 14.03 22.20
CA ARG A 115 -9.18 15.02 21.12
C ARG A 115 -8.30 14.58 19.93
N PRO A 116 -8.89 14.06 18.84
CA PRO A 116 -8.14 13.77 17.63
C PRO A 116 -7.33 15.00 17.22
N ASN A 117 -6.04 14.78 16.97
CA ASN A 117 -5.12 15.83 16.60
C ASN A 117 -5.27 16.07 15.09
N TYR A 118 -6.38 16.70 14.72
CA TYR A 118 -6.81 16.87 13.32
C TYR A 118 -5.69 17.43 12.43
N ALA A 119 -4.82 18.30 12.97
CA ALA A 119 -3.69 18.86 12.24
C ALA A 119 -2.69 17.78 11.77
N LEU A 120 -2.39 16.77 12.59
CA LEU A 120 -1.49 15.68 12.22
C LEU A 120 -2.15 14.73 11.22
N GLU A 121 -3.42 14.39 11.46
CA GLU A 121 -4.20 13.53 10.56
C GLU A 121 -4.29 14.15 9.16
N TYR A 122 -4.72 15.41 9.05
CA TYR A 122 -4.76 16.10 7.75
C TYR A 122 -3.37 16.30 7.14
N GLY A 123 -2.36 16.58 7.97
CA GLY A 123 -0.99 16.72 7.52
C GLY A 123 -0.46 15.46 6.82
N GLU A 124 -0.74 14.28 7.38
CA GLU A 124 -0.33 13.02 6.77
C GLU A 124 -1.12 12.66 5.52
N ILE A 125 -2.42 12.94 5.50
CA ILE A 125 -3.23 12.74 4.28
C ILE A 125 -2.71 13.62 3.15
N ILE A 126 -2.38 14.88 3.43
CA ILE A 126 -1.77 15.79 2.44
C ILE A 126 -0.39 15.28 2.04
N ALA A 127 0.45 14.85 2.98
CA ALA A 127 1.77 14.30 2.68
C ALA A 127 1.68 13.06 1.77
N MET A 128 0.70 12.18 2.01
CA MET A 128 0.41 11.03 1.14
C MET A 128 0.02 11.47 -0.27
N LEU A 129 -0.90 12.42 -0.41
CA LEU A 129 -1.33 12.93 -1.71
C LEU A 129 -0.16 13.55 -2.49
N VAL A 130 0.68 14.34 -1.81
CA VAL A 130 1.87 14.97 -2.41
C VAL A 130 2.90 13.90 -2.81
N LEU A 131 3.11 12.90 -1.96
CA LEU A 131 4.05 11.81 -2.23
C LEU A 131 3.60 10.94 -3.41
N ASP A 132 2.31 10.61 -3.51
CA ASP A 132 1.75 9.89 -4.65
C ASP A 132 1.82 10.73 -5.93
N ALA A 133 1.53 12.03 -5.87
CA ALA A 133 1.68 12.94 -7.01
C ALA A 133 3.15 13.04 -7.47
N PHE A 134 4.09 13.04 -6.53
CA PHE A 134 5.52 13.02 -6.83
C PHE A 134 5.91 11.71 -7.54
N VAL A 135 5.49 10.55 -7.03
CA VAL A 135 5.74 9.25 -7.66
C VAL A 135 5.13 9.20 -9.07
N ALA A 136 3.89 9.65 -9.24
CA ALA A 136 3.24 9.72 -10.54
C ALA A 136 4.00 10.62 -11.53
N THR A 137 4.52 11.76 -11.06
CA THR A 137 5.32 12.68 -11.87
C THR A 137 6.64 12.02 -12.31
N VAL A 138 7.33 11.32 -11.41
CA VAL A 138 8.56 10.59 -11.75
C VAL A 138 8.28 9.50 -12.79
N LEU A 139 7.20 8.73 -12.64
CA LEU A 139 6.80 7.71 -13.61
C LEU A 139 6.44 8.33 -14.98
N LEU A 140 5.78 9.48 -14.99
CA LEU A 140 5.47 10.21 -16.22
C LEU A 140 6.77 10.64 -16.92
N ILE A 141 7.74 11.19 -16.19
CA ILE A 141 9.04 11.57 -16.76
C ILE A 141 9.76 10.35 -17.34
N LEU A 142 9.82 9.24 -16.60
CA LEU A 142 10.48 8.01 -17.07
C LEU A 142 9.79 7.43 -18.32
N SER A 143 8.45 7.43 -18.36
CA SER A 143 7.70 6.97 -19.53
C SER A 143 7.90 7.89 -20.73
N ALA A 144 7.96 9.21 -20.54
CA ALA A 144 8.25 10.18 -21.59
C ALA A 144 9.67 9.97 -22.17
N ILE A 145 10.68 9.78 -21.32
CA ILE A 145 12.05 9.44 -21.75
C ILE A 145 12.05 8.13 -22.53
N SER A 146 11.39 7.09 -22.03
CA SER A 146 11.33 5.79 -22.70
C SER A 146 10.69 5.88 -24.08
N PHE A 147 9.59 6.62 -24.20
CA PHE A 147 8.91 6.88 -25.47
C PHE A 147 9.82 7.64 -26.44
N PHE A 148 10.51 8.67 -25.96
CA PHE A 148 11.46 9.43 -26.75
C PHE A 148 12.61 8.56 -27.28
N LEU A 149 13.16 7.67 -26.46
CA LEU A 149 14.22 6.75 -26.88
C LEU A 149 13.73 5.77 -27.95
N ILE A 150 12.53 5.20 -27.78
CA ILE A 150 11.92 4.32 -28.80
C ILE A 150 11.73 5.09 -30.10
N TRP A 151 11.22 6.32 -30.03
CA TRP A 151 11.04 7.18 -31.19
C TRP A 151 12.37 7.47 -31.90
N ALA A 152 13.41 7.85 -31.16
CA ALA A 152 14.74 8.16 -31.68
C ALA A 152 15.38 6.96 -32.39
N VAL A 153 15.23 5.76 -31.83
CA VAL A 153 15.72 4.51 -32.46
C VAL A 153 14.90 4.15 -33.69
N SER A 154 13.59 4.42 -33.68
CA SER A 154 12.70 4.09 -34.80
C SER A 154 12.84 5.06 -35.98
N HIS A 155 13.25 6.30 -35.74
CA HIS A 155 13.37 7.36 -36.75
C HIS A 155 14.76 8.02 -36.69
N PRO A 156 15.86 7.26 -36.94
CA PRO A 156 17.21 7.74 -36.70
C PRO A 156 17.58 8.95 -37.57
N LEU A 157 17.05 9.03 -38.80
CA LEU A 157 17.31 10.15 -39.72
C LEU A 157 16.65 11.45 -39.25
N GLU A 158 15.38 11.37 -38.83
CA GLU A 158 14.64 12.51 -38.28
C GLU A 158 15.26 12.99 -36.97
N PHE A 159 15.71 12.04 -36.14
CA PHE A 159 16.41 12.33 -34.90
C PHE A 159 17.74 13.08 -35.15
N CYS A 160 18.58 12.62 -36.10
CA CYS A 160 19.82 13.30 -36.46
C CYS A 160 19.58 14.72 -36.98
N ALA A 161 18.51 14.95 -37.75
CA ALA A 161 18.14 16.26 -38.26
C ALA A 161 17.60 17.21 -37.17
N MET A 162 17.05 16.66 -36.07
CA MET A 162 16.52 17.43 -34.95
C MET A 162 17.62 17.98 -34.00
N ILE A 163 18.80 17.35 -33.96
CA ILE A 163 19.90 17.83 -33.11
C ILE A 163 20.46 19.13 -33.72
N PRO A 164 20.37 20.28 -33.02
CA PRO A 164 20.92 21.52 -33.56
C PRO A 164 22.42 21.36 -33.83
N THR A 165 22.83 21.70 -35.05
CA THR A 165 24.19 21.57 -35.62
C THR A 165 25.35 22.01 -34.72
N PRO A 166 25.26 23.01 -33.81
CA PRO A 166 26.38 23.29 -32.89
C PRO A 166 26.68 22.16 -31.88
N VAL A 167 25.70 21.31 -31.54
CA VAL A 167 25.91 20.19 -30.59
C VAL A 167 26.60 19.01 -31.27
N ALA A 168 26.26 18.73 -32.53
CA ALA A 168 26.86 17.64 -33.30
C ALA A 168 28.40 17.80 -33.48
N LEU A 169 28.88 19.04 -33.64
CA LEU A 169 30.30 19.36 -33.75
C LEU A 169 31.08 19.08 -32.44
N SER A 170 30.44 19.27 -31.28
CA SER A 170 31.08 19.08 -29.97
C SER A 170 31.26 17.59 -29.59
N ILE A 171 30.35 16.71 -30.00
CA ILE A 171 30.46 15.27 -29.79
C ILE A 171 31.54 14.67 -30.71
N GLY A 172 31.65 15.17 -31.94
CA GLY A 172 32.70 14.76 -32.89
C GLY A 172 34.12 15.04 -32.38
N SER A 173 34.34 16.14 -31.66
CA SER A 173 35.63 16.45 -31.04
C SER A 173 35.99 15.57 -29.84
N LEU A 174 35.01 14.94 -29.19
CA LEU A 174 35.22 14.10 -28.00
C LEU A 174 35.58 12.64 -28.33
N LEU A 175 35.22 12.17 -29.53
CA LEU A 175 35.46 10.79 -29.99
C LEU A 175 36.85 10.57 -30.64
N GLY A 176 37.69 11.61 -30.72
CA GLY A 176 39.06 11.50 -31.21
C GLY A 176 39.17 11.18 -32.72
N PRO A 177 40.39 10.97 -33.25
CA PRO A 177 40.65 10.89 -34.70
C PRO A 177 40.17 9.59 -35.37
N LEU A 178 39.45 8.71 -34.68
CA LEU A 178 38.83 7.53 -35.26
C LEU A 178 37.45 7.88 -35.84
N GLY A 179 37.42 8.50 -37.01
CA GLY A 179 36.27 8.33 -37.89
C GLY A 179 35.80 9.56 -38.66
N PRO A 180 36.54 10.03 -39.67
CA PRO A 180 35.90 10.69 -40.81
C PRO A 180 34.77 9.84 -41.43
N ALA A 181 34.72 8.53 -41.15
CA ALA A 181 33.63 7.64 -41.57
C ALA A 181 32.26 7.92 -40.91
N ALA A 182 32.21 8.43 -39.67
CA ALA A 182 30.93 8.74 -39.02
C ALA A 182 30.35 10.09 -39.49
N SER A 183 31.22 11.02 -39.89
CA SER A 183 30.81 12.33 -40.40
C SER A 183 30.23 12.25 -41.83
N ILE A 184 30.63 11.24 -42.62
CA ILE A 184 30.13 11.05 -43.99
C ILE A 184 28.66 10.59 -44.02
N VAL A 185 28.15 9.91 -42.98
CA VAL A 185 26.73 9.49 -42.98
C VAL A 185 25.77 10.66 -42.75
N CYS A 186 26.23 11.75 -42.11
CA CYS A 186 25.42 12.97 -41.96
C CYS A 186 25.69 14.06 -43.02
N ALA A 187 26.77 13.96 -43.80
CA ALA A 187 27.20 15.01 -44.74
C ALA A 187 27.01 14.66 -46.24
N VAL A 188 26.44 13.49 -46.56
CA VAL A 188 26.20 13.05 -47.96
C VAL A 188 24.80 13.42 -48.49
N GLN A 189 24.08 14.33 -47.82
CA GLN A 189 22.89 14.99 -48.37
C GLN A 189 22.90 16.47 -48.01
#